data_AF-A0A150M0M9-F1
#
_entry.id   AF-A0A150M0M9-F1
#
_cell.length_a   1.000
_cell.length_b   1.000
_cell.length_c   1.000
_cell.angle_alpha   90.00
_cell.angle_beta   90.00
_cell.angle_gamma   90.00
#
_symmetry.space_group_name_H-M   'P 1'
#
loop_
_entity.id
_entity.type
_entity.pdbx_description
1 polymer ?
#
loop_
_entity_poly.entity_id
_entity_poly.type
_entity_poly.pdbx_seq_one_letter_code
_entity_poly.pdbx_strand_id
1 'polypeptide(L)'
;MISFSKAKENRLKTITDPEEIEQIEKTFHNAKKQSGIVDVTDPQYKVDLENESYYLWFNKDGTAVIMNTKDTHTIFKIDSADELEEMIQN
;
A
#
# COMPACT_ATOMS: atom_id res chain seq x y z
N MET A 1 -13.94 1.44 4.56
CA MET A 1 -13.25 2.74 4.28
C MET A 1 -11.76 2.48 4.37
N ILE A 2 -10.99 3.03 3.43
CA ILE A 2 -9.53 2.91 3.43
C ILE A 2 -8.94 4.32 3.50
N SER A 3 -7.88 4.49 4.30
CA SER A 3 -7.19 5.79 4.43
C SER A 3 -5.71 5.68 4.10
N PHE A 4 -5.21 6.62 3.33
CA PHE A 4 -3.81 6.74 2.92
C PHE A 4 -3.22 8.04 3.47
N SER A 5 -2.18 7.93 4.27
CA SER A 5 -1.45 9.07 4.82
C SER A 5 -0.05 9.15 4.25
N LYS A 6 0.29 10.26 3.59
CA LYS A 6 1.60 10.46 2.98
C LYS A 6 2.62 10.83 4.07
N ALA A 7 3.64 9.99 4.24
CA ALA A 7 4.54 10.05 5.40
C ALA A 7 5.27 11.40 5.56
N LYS A 8 5.54 12.10 4.46
CA LYS A 8 6.33 13.35 4.47
C LYS A 8 5.51 14.64 4.35
N GLU A 9 4.20 14.56 4.12
CA GLU A 9 3.44 15.75 3.68
C GLU A 9 2.14 16.00 4.46
N ASN A 10 1.85 15.24 5.52
CA ASN A 10 0.61 15.34 6.31
C ASN A 10 -0.65 15.43 5.42
N ARG A 11 -0.64 14.73 4.29
CA ARG A 11 -1.80 14.60 3.40
C ARG A 11 -2.49 13.29 3.71
N LEU A 12 -3.82 13.36 3.85
CA LEU A 12 -4.69 12.22 4.06
C LEU A 12 -5.66 12.13 2.90
N LYS A 13 -5.69 10.96 2.25
CA LYS A 13 -6.73 10.58 1.28
C LYS A 13 -7.59 9.50 1.93
N THR A 14 -8.91 9.67 1.85
CA THR A 14 -9.87 8.69 2.34
C THR A 14 -10.71 8.21 1.18
N ILE A 15 -10.77 6.89 1.00
CA ILE A 15 -11.56 6.21 -0.02
C ILE A 15 -12.76 5.55 0.67
N THR A 16 -13.95 5.93 0.21
CA THR A 16 -15.24 5.45 0.72
C THR A 16 -16.10 4.77 -0.36
N ASP A 17 -15.69 4.85 -1.62
CA ASP A 17 -16.39 4.18 -2.71
C ASP A 17 -16.24 2.65 -2.57
N PRO A 18 -17.34 1.87 -2.56
CA PRO A 18 -17.25 0.42 -2.35
C PRO A 18 -16.50 -0.33 -3.45
N GLU A 19 -16.58 0.11 -4.70
CA GLU A 19 -15.90 -0.54 -5.83
C GLU A 19 -14.40 -0.29 -5.74
N GLU A 20 -13.99 0.95 -5.45
CA GLU A 20 -12.59 1.29 -5.20
C GLU A 20 -12.02 0.52 -3.99
N ILE A 21 -12.79 0.41 -2.90
CA ILE A 21 -12.40 -0.36 -1.71
C ILE A 21 -12.14 -1.83 -2.08
N GLU A 22 -13.09 -2.46 -2.79
CA GLU A 22 -12.96 -3.87 -3.19
C GLU A 22 -11.74 -4.10 -4.08
N GLN A 23 -11.45 -3.19 -5.02
CA GLN A 23 -10.27 -3.27 -5.89
C GLN A 23 -8.96 -3.17 -5.10
N ILE A 24 -8.87 -2.24 -4.14
CA ILE A 24 -7.69 -2.08 -3.29
C ILE A 24 -7.47 -3.31 -2.41
N GLU A 25 -8.54 -3.83 -1.78
CA GLU A 25 -8.45 -5.03 -0.95
C GLU A 25 -7.98 -6.25 -1.75
N LYS A 26 -8.52 -6.45 -2.96
CA LYS A 26 -8.06 -7.51 -3.87
C LYS A 26 -6.60 -7.34 -4.24
N THR A 27 -6.15 -6.11 -4.50
CA THR A 27 -4.76 -5.81 -4.84
C THR A 27 -3.82 -6.19 -3.69
N PHE A 28 -4.17 -5.83 -2.45
CA PHE A 28 -3.38 -6.17 -1.27
C PHE A 28 -3.40 -7.67 -0.98
N HIS A 29 -4.54 -8.33 -1.16
CA HIS A 29 -4.68 -9.77 -0.96
C HIS A 29 -3.86 -10.59 -1.97
N ASN A 30 -3.79 -10.12 -3.23
CA ASN A 30 -3.05 -10.78 -4.30
C ASN A 30 -1.54 -10.48 -4.29
N ALA A 31 -1.08 -9.62 -3.39
CA ALA A 31 0.33 -9.28 -3.27
C ALA A 31 1.17 -10.53 -2.92
N LYS A 32 2.30 -10.71 -3.60
CA LYS A 32 3.13 -11.91 -3.49
C LYS A 32 4.19 -11.73 -2.43
N LYS A 33 4.19 -12.59 -1.41
CA LYS A 33 5.24 -12.63 -0.38
C LYS A 33 6.61 -12.73 -1.03
N GLN A 34 7.54 -11.86 -0.64
CA GLN A 34 8.93 -11.91 -1.07
C GLN A 34 9.79 -12.51 0.03
N SER A 35 10.76 -13.35 -0.34
CA SER A 35 11.76 -13.91 0.56
C SER A 35 13.03 -13.08 0.49
N GLY A 36 13.44 -12.46 1.60
CA GLY A 36 14.72 -11.73 1.70
C GLY A 36 14.69 -10.58 2.71
N ILE A 37 15.87 -10.08 3.08
CA ILE A 37 16.02 -8.83 3.84
C ILE A 37 15.95 -7.71 2.82
N VAL A 38 14.90 -6.91 2.86
CA VAL A 38 14.79 -5.70 2.04
C VAL A 38 15.17 -4.51 2.90
N ASP A 39 16.18 -3.77 2.46
CA ASP A 39 16.54 -2.48 3.03
C ASP A 39 15.47 -1.47 2.63
N VAL A 40 14.41 -1.40 3.44
CA VAL A 40 13.25 -0.54 3.18
C VAL A 40 13.57 0.86 3.70
N THR A 41 13.78 1.78 2.77
CA THR A 41 13.78 3.23 3.02
C THR A 41 12.45 3.69 3.63
N ASP A 42 12.36 4.93 4.13
CA ASP A 42 11.10 5.48 4.66
C ASP A 42 9.90 5.22 3.72
N PRO A 43 8.75 4.78 4.25
CA PRO A 43 7.53 4.57 3.45
C PRO A 43 7.03 5.85 2.81
N GLN A 44 6.45 5.73 1.63
CA GLN A 44 5.77 6.84 0.97
C GLN A 44 4.40 7.09 1.61
N TYR A 45 3.69 6.00 1.90
CA TYR A 45 2.37 6.04 2.51
C TYR A 45 2.24 5.05 3.68
N LYS A 46 1.43 5.42 4.67
CA LYS A 46 0.80 4.49 5.61
C LYS A 46 -0.67 4.34 5.22
N VAL A 47 -1.09 3.09 5.06
CA VAL A 47 -2.43 2.69 4.66
C VAL A 47 -3.14 2.06 5.85
N ASP A 48 -4.34 2.53 6.16
CA ASP A 48 -5.19 1.96 7.21
C ASP A 48 -6.41 1.31 6.54
N LEU A 49 -6.45 -0.02 6.57
CA LEU A 49 -7.50 -0.91 6.06
C LEU A 49 -8.22 -1.56 7.24
N GLU A 50 -9.37 -1.00 7.64
CA GLU A 50 -10.16 -1.48 8.78
C GLU A 50 -9.33 -1.80 10.03
N ASN A 51 -8.92 -3.07 10.21
CA ASN A 51 -8.20 -3.60 11.38
C ASN A 51 -6.69 -3.77 11.17
N GLU A 52 -6.20 -3.54 9.95
CA GLU A 52 -4.81 -3.70 9.56
C GLU A 52 -4.23 -2.40 9.01
N SER A 53 -2.94 -2.22 9.23
CA SER A 53 -2.20 -1.06 8.74
C SER A 53 -0.95 -1.52 8.01
N TYR A 54 -0.66 -0.89 6.88
CA TYR A 54 0.45 -1.23 6.00
C TYR A 54 1.29 0.00 5.68
N TYR A 55 2.58 -0.23 5.50
CA TYR A 55 3.48 0.68 4.81
C TYR A 55 3.49 0.35 3.31
N LEU A 56 3.52 1.38 2.46
CA LEU A 56 3.44 1.25 1.01
C LEU A 56 4.55 2.06 0.33
N TRP A 57 5.21 1.43 -0.64
CA TRP A 57 6.21 2.02 -1.54
C TRP A 57 5.85 1.71 -3.00
N PHE A 58 5.67 2.74 -3.81
CA PHE A 58 5.60 2.64 -5.27
C PHE A 58 7.01 2.66 -5.87
N ASN A 59 7.25 1.74 -6.80
CA ASN A 59 8.46 1.65 -7.59
C ASN A 59 8.23 2.28 -8.97
N LYS A 60 9.31 2.69 -9.63
CA LYS A 60 9.24 3.31 -10.96
C LYS A 60 8.85 2.35 -12.09
N ASP A 61 8.82 1.05 -11.82
CA ASP A 61 8.53 -0.01 -12.81
C ASP A 61 7.06 -0.47 -12.78
N GLY A 62 6.17 0.32 -12.17
CA GLY A 62 4.75 0.01 -12.03
C GLY A 62 4.43 -1.05 -10.97
N THR A 63 5.42 -1.42 -10.16
CA THR A 63 5.24 -2.33 -9.02
C THR A 63 5.14 -1.56 -7.71
N ALA A 64 4.62 -2.20 -6.68
CA ALA A 64 4.67 -1.67 -5.32
C ALA A 64 5.06 -2.74 -4.30
N VAL A 65 5.50 -2.30 -3.14
CA VAL A 65 5.76 -3.14 -1.98
C VAL A 65 4.85 -2.70 -0.84
N ILE A 66 4.24 -3.67 -0.16
CA ILE A 66 3.52 -3.45 1.10
C ILE A 66 4.15 -4.25 2.22
N MET A 67 4.13 -3.67 3.42
CA MET A 67 4.60 -4.31 4.65
C MET A 67 3.59 -4.04 5.75
N ASN A 68 3.16 -5.07 6.47
CA ASN A 68 2.26 -4.87 7.59
C ASN A 68 3.00 -4.16 8.72
N THR A 69 2.37 -3.16 9.35
CA THR A 69 3.00 -2.39 10.44
C THR A 69 3.24 -3.21 11.71
N LYS A 70 2.50 -4.32 11.90
CA LYS A 70 2.65 -5.28 13.00
C LYS A 70 3.62 -6.43 12.66
N ASP A 71 3.85 -6.71 11.37
CA ASP A 71 4.85 -7.68 10.90
C ASP A 71 5.82 -7.03 9.90
N THR A 72 6.93 -6.50 10.44
CA THR A 72 7.97 -5.81 9.68
C THR A 72 9.00 -6.76 9.06
N HIS A 73 8.86 -8.07 9.23
CA HIS A 73 9.80 -9.07 8.69
C HIS A 73 9.29 -9.67 7.38
N THR A 74 8.04 -9.38 7.00
CA THR A 74 7.42 -9.87 5.79
C THR A 74 7.03 -8.71 4.89
N ILE A 75 7.53 -8.71 3.66
CA ILE A 75 7.08 -7.80 2.60
C ILE A 75 6.34 -8.56 1.51
N PHE A 76 5.40 -7.87 0.86
CA PHE A 76 4.64 -8.40 -0.26
C PHE A 76 4.78 -7.45 -1.45
N LYS A 77 4.94 -8.02 -2.65
CA LYS A 77 5.05 -7.30 -3.90
C LYS A 77 3.70 -7.27 -4.62
N ILE A 78 3.28 -6.10 -5.05
CA ILE A 78 2.18 -5.87 -6.00
C ILE A 78 2.82 -5.69 -7.37
N ASP A 79 2.49 -6.57 -8.32
CA ASP A 79 3.12 -6.56 -9.66
C ASP A 79 2.55 -5.49 -10.62
N SER A 80 1.35 -4.97 -10.34
CA SER A 80 0.68 -3.92 -11.13
C SER A 80 0.02 -2.94 -10.18
N ALA A 81 0.66 -1.80 -9.96
CA ALA A 81 0.29 -0.83 -8.93
C ALA A 81 -0.10 0.54 -9.49
N ASP A 82 -0.07 0.73 -10.82
CA ASP A 82 -0.38 2.01 -11.47
C ASP A 82 -1.79 2.51 -11.14
N GLU A 83 -2.80 1.63 -11.27
CA GLU A 83 -4.19 1.96 -10.92
C GLU A 83 -4.34 2.35 -9.44
N LEU A 84 -3.67 1.61 -8.54
CA LEU A 84 -3.65 1.93 -7.12
C LEU A 84 -3.00 3.30 -6.86
N GLU A 85 -1.90 3.61 -7.55
CA GLU A 85 -1.22 4.89 -7.43
C GLU A 85 -2.12 6.05 -7.88
N GLU A 86 -2.83 5.90 -9.00
CA GLU A 86 -3.78 6.89 -9.52
C GLU A 86 -4.94 7.13 -8.54
N MET A 87 -5.54 6.07 -7.97
CA MET A 87 -6.64 6.18 -7.00
C MET A 87 -6.27 6.98 -5.75
N ILE A 88 -5.00 6.90 -5.32
CA ILE A 88 -4.52 7.58 -4.09
C ILE A 88 -4.09 9.03 -4.37
N GLN A 89 -3.64 9.32 -5.59
CA GLN A 89 -3.13 10.65 -5.96
C GLN A 89 -4.22 11.62 -6.44
N ASN A 90 -5.35 11.11 -6.93
CA ASN A 90 -6.55 11.90 -7.26
C ASN A 90 -7.26 12.44 -6.01
#